data_AF-A0A1F6MBU1-F1
#
_entry.id   AF-A0A1F6MBU1-F1
#
_cell.length_a   1.000
_cell.length_b   1.000
_cell.length_c   1.000
_cell.angle_alpha   90.00
_cell.angle_beta   90.00
_cell.angle_gamma   90.00
#
_symmetry.space_group_name_H-M   'P 1'
#
loop_
_entity.id
_entity.type
_entity.pdbx_description
1 polymer ?
#
loop_
_entity_poly.entity_id
_entity_poly.type
_entity_poly.pdbx_seq_one_letter_code
_entity_poly.pdbx_strand_id
1 'polypeptide(L)' 'MKFRQALFWDTNPKTINVKKNAQYIIERIADFGNDKEARWALDFYDKALLKKVIAKSRCLRPRTKTLWTLLLKN' A
#
# COMPACT_ATOMS: atom_id res chain seq x y z
N MET A 1 13.84 1.50 1.30
CA MET A 1 12.80 2.35 1.93
C MET A 1 12.77 2.03 3.42
N LYS A 2 12.68 3.04 4.29
CA LYS A 2 12.44 2.85 5.72
C LYS A 2 11.03 3.35 6.03
N PHE A 3 10.13 2.44 6.41
CA PHE A 3 8.77 2.81 6.76
C PHE A 3 8.68 3.43 8.15
N ARG A 4 7.70 4.32 8.33
CA ARG A 4 7.37 4.87 9.65
C ARG A 4 6.68 3.80 10.50
N GLN A 5 6.99 3.77 11.79
CA GLN A 5 6.30 2.90 12.75
C GLN A 5 4.78 3.14 12.74
N ALA A 6 4.34 4.36 12.45
CA ALA A 6 2.92 4.73 12.34
C ALA A 6 2.17 4.02 11.20
N LEU A 7 2.84 3.36 10.25
CA LEU A 7 2.18 2.48 9.27
C LEU A 7 1.96 1.05 9.78
N PHE A 8 2.63 0.68 10.87
CA PHE A 8 2.68 -0.69 11.37
C PHE A 8 2.61 -0.67 12.90
N TRP A 9 1.67 0.09 13.47
CA TRP A 9 1.55 0.21 14.93
C TRP A 9 1.30 -1.13 15.65
N ASP A 10 0.83 -2.11 14.90
CA ASP A 10 0.48 -3.47 15.28
C ASP A 10 1.58 -4.51 14.98
N THR A 11 2.71 -4.13 14.36
CA THR A 11 3.77 -5.06 13.96
C THR A 11 5.15 -4.40 14.00
N ASN A 12 6.19 -5.18 14.27
CA ASN A 12 7.57 -4.67 14.17
C ASN A 12 7.96 -4.45 12.69
N PRO A 13 8.23 -3.22 12.24
CA PRO A 13 8.57 -2.95 10.84
C PRO A 13 9.85 -3.64 10.37
N LYS A 14 10.75 -3.99 11.30
CA LYS A 14 12.02 -4.65 10.99
C LYS A 14 11.84 -6.09 10.50
N THR A 15 10.71 -6.73 10.83
CA THR A 15 10.43 -8.11 10.43
C THR A 15 9.55 -8.21 9.18
N ILE A 16 9.10 -7.07 8.64
CA ILE A 16 8.22 -7.02 7.48
C ILE A 16 9.03 -7.25 6.20
N ASN A 17 8.68 -8.29 5.46
CA ASN A 17 9.27 -8.56 4.16
C ASN A 17 8.44 -7.92 3.06
N VAL A 18 9.01 -6.96 2.33
CA VAL A 18 8.29 -6.17 1.32
C VAL A 18 7.68 -7.00 0.19
N LYS A 19 8.23 -8.18 -0.12
CA LYS A 19 7.68 -9.07 -1.15
C LYS A 19 6.64 -10.02 -0.59
N LYS A 20 6.94 -10.69 0.54
CA LYS A 20 6.03 -11.67 1.15
C LYS A 20 4.79 -11.02 1.76
N ASN A 21 4.91 -9.80 2.26
CA ASN A 21 3.83 -9.06 2.92
C ASN A 21 3.23 -7.97 2.02
N ALA A 22 3.34 -8.11 0.69
CA ALA A 22 2.95 -7.06 -0.26
C ALA A 22 1.50 -6.56 -0.08
N GLN A 23 0.52 -7.46 0.07
CA GLN A 23 -0.88 -7.06 0.28
C GLN A 23 -1.03 -6.17 1.50
N TYR A 24 -0.49 -6.59 2.65
CA TYR A 24 -0.54 -5.84 3.88
C TYR A 24 0.11 -4.47 3.71
N ILE A 25 1.32 -4.39 3.16
CA ILE A 25 2.04 -3.13 2.98
C ILE A 25 1.28 -2.18 2.04
N ILE A 26 0.78 -2.69 0.92
CA ILE A 26 0.01 -1.91 -0.05
C ILE A 26 -1.24 -1.34 0.62
N GLU A 27 -1.98 -2.14 1.39
CA GLU A 27 -3.17 -1.67 2.10
C GLU A 27 -2.83 -0.59 3.14
N ARG A 28 -1.73 -0.76 3.89
CA ARG A 28 -1.29 0.20 4.91
C ARG A 28 -0.85 1.53 4.30
N ILE A 29 -0.05 1.48 3.23
CA ILE A 29 0.37 2.68 2.50
C ILE A 29 -0.83 3.36 1.86
N ALA A 30 -1.76 2.59 1.27
CA ALA A 30 -2.89 3.17 0.57
C ALA A 30 -3.76 4.02 1.49
N ASP A 31 -4.02 3.58 2.72
CA ASP A 31 -4.86 4.32 3.67
C ASP A 31 -4.09 5.30 4.57
N PHE A 32 -2.88 4.96 5.00
CA PHE A 32 -2.18 5.72 6.06
C PHE A 32 -0.82 6.27 5.61
N GLY A 33 -0.43 5.98 4.37
CA GLY A 33 0.80 6.46 3.77
C GLY A 33 0.77 7.96 3.49
N ASN A 34 1.95 8.55 3.44
CA ASN A 34 2.15 9.88 2.85
C ASN A 34 2.57 9.75 1.37
N ASP A 35 2.72 10.89 0.70
CA ASP A 35 3.07 10.95 -0.72
C ASP A 35 4.38 10.21 -1.06
N LYS A 36 5.38 10.24 -0.16
CA LYS A 36 6.66 9.52 -0.37
C LYS A 36 6.46 8.01 -0.35
N GLU A 37 5.64 7.52 0.57
CA GLU A 37 5.32 6.09 0.71
C GLU A 37 4.42 5.61 -0.43
N ALA A 38 3.43 6.42 -0.82
CA ALA A 38 2.56 6.13 -1.96
C ALA A 38 3.36 6.06 -3.27
N ARG A 39 4.25 7.02 -3.52
CA ARG A 39 5.14 7.01 -4.69
C ARG A 39 6.06 5.80 -4.68
N TRP A 40 6.66 5.48 -3.53
CA TRP A 40 7.46 4.27 -3.41
C TRP A 40 6.67 2.99 -3.76
N ALA A 41 5.41 2.88 -3.31
CA ALA A 41 4.59 1.71 -3.64
C ALA A 41 4.25 1.62 -5.13
N LEU A 42 4.00 2.76 -5.78
CA LEU A 42 3.76 2.85 -7.23
C LEU A 42 5.00 2.46 -8.05
N ASP A 43 6.19 2.82 -7.58
CA ASP A 43 7.46 2.53 -8.26
C ASP A 43 7.95 1.10 -8.00
N PHE A 44 7.69 0.56 -6.81
CA PHE A 44 8.24 -0.73 -6.37
C PHE A 44 7.37 -1.94 -6.73
N TYR A 45 6.04 -1.81 -6.65
CA TYR A 45 5.13 -2.91 -6.94
C TYR A 45 4.57 -2.83 -8.35
N ASP A 46 4.43 -3.99 -9.00
CA ASP A 46 3.81 -4.06 -10.31
C ASP A 46 2.39 -3.50 -10.30
N LYS A 47 2.04 -2.70 -11.31
CA LYS A 47 0.69 -2.12 -11.45
C LYS A 47 -0.41 -3.18 -11.39
N ALA A 48 -0.18 -4.37 -11.94
CA ALA A 48 -1.14 -5.48 -11.89
C ALA A 48 -1.39 -5.98 -10.46
N LEU A 49 -0.34 -6.08 -9.64
CA LEU A 49 -0.44 -6.44 -8.23
C LEU A 49 -1.18 -5.36 -7.44
N LEU A 50 -0.83 -4.09 -7.64
CA LEU A 50 -1.52 -2.96 -7.00
C LEU A 50 -3.01 -2.96 -7.35
N LYS A 51 -3.38 -3.09 -8.63
CA LYS A 51 -4.78 -3.18 -9.06
C LYS A 51 -5.51 -4.33 -8.37
N LYS A 52 -4.89 -5.51 -8.33
CA LYS A 52 -5.47 -6.71 -7.69
C LYS A 52 -5.72 -6.47 -6.20
N VAL A 53 -4.73 -5.92 -5.47
CA VAL A 53 -4.85 -5.67 -4.03
C VAL A 53 -5.88 -4.59 -3.73
N ILE A 54 -5.82 -3.44 -4.41
CA ILE A 54 -6.77 -2.33 -4.18
C ILE A 54 -8.21 -2.76 -4.47
N ALA A 55 -8.44 -3.51 -5.56
CA ALA A 55 -9.77 -3.97 -5.93
C ALA A 55 -10.34 -5.01 -4.94
N LYS A 56 -9.51 -5.97 -4.49
CA LYS A 56 -9.94 -7.07 -3.62
C LYS A 56 -9.88 -6.76 -2.13
N SER A 57 -9.21 -5.69 -1.71
CA SER A 57 -9.08 -5.36 -0.30
C SER A 57 -10.44 -5.09 0.33
N ARG A 58 -10.69 -5.67 1.50
CA ARG A 58 -11.91 -5.39 2.29
C ARG A 58 -11.70 -4.31 3.36
N CYS A 59 -10.44 -3.97 3.62
CA CYS A 59 -10.04 -3.07 4.70
C CYS A 59 -9.96 -1.61 4.24
N LEU A 60 -9.71 -1.39 2.94
CA LEU A 60 -9.54 -0.04 2.40
C LEU A 60 -10.82 0.78 2.45
N ARG A 61 -10.68 2.04 2.89
CA ARG A 61 -11.77 3.01 2.85
C ARG A 61 -12.24 3.26 1.42
N PRO A 62 -13.55 3.49 1.18
CA PRO A 62 -14.08 3.69 -0.18
C PRO A 62 -13.36 4.80 -0.97
N ARG A 63 -13.12 5.96 -0.35
CA ARG A 63 -12.43 7.09 -0.99
C ARG A 63 -10.99 6.76 -1.39
N THR A 64 -10.29 5.99 -0.55
CA THR A 64 -8.94 5.50 -0.85
C THR A 64 -8.96 4.60 -2.07
N LYS A 65 -9.87 3.62 -2.12
CA LYS A 65 -10.01 2.76 -3.30
C LYS A 65 -10.22 3.58 -4.57
N THR A 66 -11.13 4.55 -4.53
CA THR A 66 -11.39 5.44 -5.67
C THR A 66 -10.14 6.18 -6.11
N LEU A 67 -9.40 6.81 -5.18
CA LEU A 67 -8.15 7.51 -5.47
C LEU A 67 -7.15 6.59 -6.16
N TRP A 68 -6.85 5.43 -5.56
CA TRP A 68 -5.87 4.50 -6.09
C TRP A 68 -6.29 3.88 -7.43
N THR A 69 -7.58 3.62 -7.64
CA THR A 69 -8.10 3.19 -8.95
C THR A 69 -7.86 4.26 -10.03
N LEU A 70 -8.02 5.55 -9.71
CA LEU A 70 -7.73 6.64 -10.64
C LEU A 70 -6.23 6.75 -10.93
N LEU A 71 -5.37 6.65 -9.92
CA LEU A 71 -3.92 6.69 -10.09
C LEU A 71 -3.38 5.54 -10.97
N LEU A 72 -4.01 4.36 -10.89
CA LEU A 72 -3.59 3.15 -11.62
C LEU A 72 -4.22 3.02 -13.01
N LYS A 73 -5.07 3.96 -13.44
CA LYS A 73 -5.71 3.93 -14.78
C LYS A 73 -4.74 4.30 -15.92
N ASN A 74 -3.71 5.09 -15.64
CA ASN A 74 -2.63 5.47 -16.57
C ASN A 74 -1.46 4.48 -16.48
#